data_AF-A0A952Z124-F1
#
_entry.id   AF-A0A952Z124-F1
#
_cell.length_a   1.000
_cell.length_b   1.000
_cell.length_c   1.000
_cell.angle_alpha   90.00
_cell.angle_beta   90.00
_cell.angle_gamma   90.00
#
_symmetry.space_group_name_H-M   'P 1'
#
loop_
_entity.id
_entity.type
_entity.pdbx_description
1 polymer ?
#
loop_
_entity_poly.entity_id
_entity_poly.type
_entity_poly.pdbx_seq_one_letter_code
_entity_poly.pdbx_strand_id
1 'polypeptide(L)' 'MQGSFSFKDCADRRIQLFRFINFYNTVKPHKGLNNATPYEILNAYFNQPLCKQP' A
#
# COMPACT_ATOMS: atom_id res chain seq x y z
N MET A 1 -9.23 24.17 -14.29
CA MET A 1 -9.20 24.60 -12.88
C MET A 1 -8.59 23.47 -12.07
N GLN A 2 -7.35 23.64 -11.58
CA GLN A 2 -6.73 22.65 -10.68
C GLN A 2 -7.33 22.87 -9.29
N GLY A 3 -8.23 21.98 -8.87
CA GLY A 3 -8.78 22.04 -7.52
C GLY A 3 -7.66 21.82 -6.52
N SER A 4 -7.44 22.77 -5.60
CA SER A 4 -6.59 22.53 -4.45
C SER A 4 -7.22 21.40 -3.63
N PHE A 5 -6.58 20.24 -3.58
CA PHE A 5 -6.94 19.16 -2.68
C PHE A 5 -6.54 19.55 -1.25
N SER A 6 -7.26 20.50 -0.67
CA SER A 6 -7.10 20.85 0.74
C SER A 6 -7.85 19.83 1.58
N PHE A 7 -7.15 19.26 2.55
CA PHE A 7 -7.76 18.45 3.59
C PHE A 7 -8.66 19.32 4.46
N LYS A 8 -9.78 18.76 4.89
CA LYS A 8 -10.76 19.50 5.73
C LYS A 8 -10.20 19.79 7.13
N ASP A 9 -9.48 18.82 7.68
CA ASP A 9 -8.80 18.89 8.97
C ASP A 9 -7.70 17.81 9.08
N CYS A 10 -7.05 17.71 10.25
CA CYS A 10 -6.01 16.71 10.49
C CYS A 10 -6.53 15.26 10.46
N ALA A 11 -7.78 15.02 10.84
CA ALA A 11 -8.38 13.69 10.85
C ALA A 11 -8.69 13.21 9.43
N ASP A 12 -9.26 14.08 8.59
CA ASP A 12 -9.49 13.85 7.17
C ASP A 12 -8.17 13.53 6.45
N ARG A 13 -7.12 14.32 6.69
CA ARG A 13 -5.77 14.05 6.15
C ARG A 13 -5.28 12.66 6.52
N ARG A 14 -5.44 12.26 7.79
CA ARG A 14 -5.02 10.93 8.27
C ARG A 14 -5.81 9.81 7.61
N ILE A 15 -7.13 9.95 7.47
CA ILE A 15 -7.99 8.95 6.84
C ILE A 15 -7.64 8.80 5.35
N GLN A 16 -7.46 9.92 4.63
CA GLN A 16 -7.10 9.90 3.22
C GLN A 16 -5.73 9.26 2.99
N LEU A 17 -4.74 9.57 3.84
CA LEU A 17 -3.43 8.92 3.79
C LEU A 17 -3.54 7.41 4.04
N PHE A 18 -4.29 6.99 5.06
CA PHE A 18 -4.48 5.57 5.35
C PHE A 18 -5.13 4.82 4.18
N ARG A 19 -6.16 5.40 3.56
CA ARG A 19 -6.80 4.84 2.36
C ARG A 19 -5.82 4.72 1.20
N PHE A 20 -5.01 5.76 0.97
CA PHE A 20 -4.00 5.74 -0.08
C PHE A 20 -2.96 4.63 0.14
N ILE A 21 -2.41 4.52 1.35
CA ILE A 21 -1.42 3.49 1.70
C ILE A 21 -2.02 2.09 1.53
N ASN A 22 -3.23 1.85 2.05
CA ASN A 22 -3.89 0.55 1.91
C ASN A 22 -4.12 0.19 0.45
N PHE A 23 -4.67 1.12 -0.35
CA PHE A 23 -4.89 0.89 -1.77
C PHE A 23 -3.59 0.55 -2.50
N TYR A 24 -2.51 1.28 -2.23
CA TYR A 24 -1.20 1.04 -2.85
C TYR A 24 -0.62 -0.33 -2.46
N ASN A 25 -0.79 -0.72 -1.19
CA ASN A 25 -0.21 -1.94 -0.65
C ASN A 25 -1.00 -3.19 -1.03
N THR A 26 -2.33 -3.15 -1.06
CA THR A 26 -3.15 -4.38 -1.15
C THR A 26 -4.03 -4.47 -2.40
N VAL A 27 -4.20 -3.39 -3.17
CA VAL A 27 -5.12 -3.36 -4.31
C VAL A 27 -4.41 -3.02 -5.62
N LYS A 28 -3.44 -2.09 -5.60
CA LYS A 28 -2.80 -1.59 -6.81
C LYS A 28 -1.62 -2.49 -7.23
N PRO A 29 -1.71 -3.20 -8.38
CA PRO A 29 -0.56 -3.90 -8.93
C PRO A 29 0.44 -2.92 -9.54
N HIS A 30 1.74 -3.25 -9.45
CA HIS A 30 2.82 -2.42 -9.99
C HIS A 30 3.62 -3.17 -11.04
N LYS A 31 3.86 -2.55 -12.20
CA LYS A 31 4.65 -3.16 -13.29
C LYS A 31 6.05 -3.59 -12.84
N GLY A 32 6.70 -2.79 -11.98
CA GLY A 32 8.02 -3.11 -11.42
C GLY A 32 8.03 -4.29 -10.46
N LEU A 33 6.86 -4.75 -10.01
CA LEU A 33 6.68 -5.94 -9.18
C LEU A 33 6.02 -7.08 -9.98
N ASN A 34 6.24 -7.15 -11.30
CA ASN A 34 5.60 -8.12 -12.19
C ASN A 34 4.06 -8.09 -12.12
N ASN A 35 3.48 -6.90 -11.97
CA ASN A 35 2.05 -6.67 -11.76
C ASN A 35 1.51 -7.27 -10.45
N ALA A 36 2.37 -7.55 -9.45
CA ALA A 36 1.94 -7.84 -8.09
C ALA A 36 1.77 -6.55 -7.28
N THR A 37 1.00 -6.66 -6.20
CA THR A 37 0.91 -5.65 -5.14
C THR A 37 2.11 -5.77 -4.19
N PRO A 38 2.50 -4.70 -3.47
CA PRO A 38 3.56 -4.75 -2.49
C PRO A 38 3.28 -5.76 -1.37
N TYR A 39 2.02 -5.88 -0.95
CA TYR A 39 1.59 -6.85 0.06
C TYR A 39 1.85 -8.30 -0.39
N GLU A 40 1.54 -8.65 -1.64
CA GLU A 40 1.79 -10.00 -2.15
C GLU A 40 3.29 -10.35 -2.15
N ILE A 41 4.14 -9.40 -2.54
CA ILE A 41 5.61 -9.58 -2.52
C ILE A 41 6.11 -9.79 -1.10
N LEU A 42 5.69 -8.95 -0.15
CA LEU A 42 6.07 -9.08 1.26
C LEU A 42 5.56 -10.39 1.86
N ASN A 43 4.30 -10.75 1.57
CA ASN A 43 3.71 -11.99 2.04
C ASN A 43 4.46 -13.22 1.50
N ALA A 44 4.83 -13.23 0.22
CA ALA A 44 5.63 -14.30 -0.37
C ALA A 44 7.03 -14.37 0.28
N TYR A 45 7.67 -13.22 0.52
CA TYR A 45 8.99 -13.14 1.14
C TYR A 45 8.99 -13.64 2.59
N PHE A 46 8.04 -13.23 3.43
CA PHE A 46 8.04 -13.61 4.84
C PHE A 46 7.49 -15.02 5.10
N ASN A 47 6.59 -15.52 4.24
CA ASN A 47 5.99 -16.85 4.42
C ASN A 47 6.72 -17.97 3.69
N GLN A 48 7.86 -17.69 3.03
CA GLN A 48 8.66 -18.75 2.44
C GLN A 48 9.23 -19.68 3.52
N PRO A 49 9.37 -20.99 3.24
CA PRO A 49 9.85 -21.97 4.22
C PRO A 49 11.21 -21.62 4.84
N LEU A 50 12.04 -20.86 4.10
CA LEU A 50 13.38 -20.44 4.49
C LEU A 50 13.41 -19.25 5.47
N CYS A 51 12.32 -18.50 5.61
CA CYS A 51 12.22 -17.35 6.51
C CYS A 51 11.44 -17.65 7.80
N LYS A 52 10.86 -18.84 7.92
CA LYS A 52 10.39 -19.35 9.19
C LYS A 52 11.62 -19.73 10.01
N GLN A 53 12.07 -18.80 10.87
CA GLN A 53 13.08 -19.13 11.87
C GLN A 53 12.60 -20.37 12.65
N PRO A 54 13.49 -21.33 12.96
CA PRO A 54 13.13 -22.54 13.70
C PRO A 54 12.48 -22.24 15.05
#